data_AF-A0A1B3WCP4-F1
#
_entry.id   AF-A0A1B3WCP4-F1
#
_cell.length_a   1.000
_cell.length_b   1.000
_cell.length_c   1.000
_cell.angle_alpha   90.00
_cell.angle_beta   90.00
_cell.angle_gamma   90.00
#
_symmetry.space_group_name_H-M   'P 1'
#
loop_
_entity.id
_entity.type
_entity.pdbx_description
1 polymer ?
#
loop_
_entity_poly.entity_id
_entity_poly.type
_entity_poly.pdbx_seq_one_letter_code
_entity_poly.pdbx_strand_id
1 'polypeptide(L)'
;MNTIHKIVLSVGVLFNTVMITACGTLGNSTPKGVEGTWFNYNGFTVDTVRNHEDEPIKELSISKDGDMVNISVVAYNYQFTTPNHQPMMTILESTPSGKRIDVDVDVKLEKLTTNISDRKGKLVNNQIIFNLDGDREQINYDSKNDTVTLWGDTYKRSTGKDHLTNLAKQFKVDVQSASTQYFKEIGKIADPPVQFEMRYRFNDDILNKEKY
;
A
#
# COMPACT_ATOMS: atom_id res chain seq x y z
N MET A 1 -7.38 -6.51 -44.28
CA MET A 1 -7.54 -5.32 -43.40
C MET A 1 -8.67 -5.64 -42.44
N ASN A 2 -8.34 -6.12 -41.24
CA ASN A 2 -9.33 -6.49 -40.23
C ASN A 2 -9.38 -5.41 -39.14
N THR A 3 -10.49 -4.69 -39.11
CA THR A 3 -10.81 -3.69 -38.09
C THR A 3 -11.46 -4.40 -36.90
N ILE A 4 -10.71 -4.59 -35.82
CA ILE A 4 -11.26 -5.11 -34.55
C ILE A 4 -11.74 -3.91 -33.74
N HIS A 5 -13.07 -3.82 -33.57
CA HIS A 5 -13.70 -2.94 -32.61
C HIS A 5 -13.36 -3.40 -31.19
N LYS A 6 -12.70 -2.55 -30.41
CA LYS A 6 -12.52 -2.75 -28.97
C LYS A 6 -13.82 -2.40 -28.26
N ILE A 7 -14.51 -3.40 -27.74
CA ILE A 7 -15.60 -3.24 -26.77
C ILE A 7 -14.93 -2.95 -25.41
N VAL A 8 -15.18 -1.76 -24.87
CA VAL A 8 -14.86 -1.41 -23.49
C VAL A 8 -16.01 -1.94 -22.63
N LEU A 9 -15.74 -2.98 -21.84
CA LEU A 9 -16.63 -3.44 -20.77
C LEU A 9 -16.10 -2.86 -19.46
N SER A 10 -16.71 -1.75 -19.06
CA SER A 10 -16.61 -1.20 -17.71
C SER A 10 -17.36 -2.13 -16.75
N VAL A 11 -16.62 -2.92 -15.98
CA VAL A 11 -17.15 -3.66 -14.84
C VAL A 11 -16.79 -2.87 -13.58
N GLY A 12 -17.77 -2.16 -13.04
CA GLY A 12 -17.66 -1.53 -11.73
C GLY A 12 -17.62 -2.60 -10.65
N VAL A 13 -16.48 -2.73 -9.97
CA VAL A 13 -16.37 -3.54 -8.75
C VAL A 13 -16.87 -2.69 -7.58
N LEU A 14 -18.03 -3.06 -7.03
CA LEU A 14 -18.50 -2.54 -5.74
C LEU A 14 -17.59 -3.10 -4.63
N PHE A 15 -16.75 -2.26 -4.06
CA PHE A 15 -16.07 -2.56 -2.81
C PHE A 15 -17.08 -2.48 -1.66
N ASN A 16 -17.49 -3.64 -1.13
CA ASN A 16 -18.15 -3.70 0.18
C ASN A 16 -17.10 -3.40 1.25
N THR A 17 -17.00 -2.14 1.67
CA THR A 17 -16.29 -1.78 2.90
C THR A 17 -17.04 -2.39 4.08
N VAL A 18 -16.47 -3.40 4.72
CA VAL A 18 -16.93 -3.86 6.04
C VAL A 18 -16.57 -2.76 7.04
N MET A 19 -17.52 -1.86 7.30
CA MET A 19 -17.46 -0.88 8.37
C MET A 19 -17.60 -1.61 9.71
N ILE A 20 -16.48 -1.92 10.37
CA ILE A 20 -16.49 -2.32 11.78
C ILE A 20 -16.94 -1.10 12.58
N THR A 21 -18.22 -1.07 12.96
CA THR A 21 -18.77 -0.02 13.82
C THR A 21 -18.40 -0.35 15.26
N ALA A 22 -17.32 0.25 15.77
CA ALA A 22 -17.07 0.33 17.20
C ALA A 22 -17.78 1.59 17.73
N CYS A 23 -18.92 1.39 18.38
CA CYS A 23 -19.59 2.44 19.14
C CYS A 23 -18.80 2.65 20.44
N GLY A 24 -18.02 3.73 20.52
CA GLY A 24 -17.21 4.11 21.68
C GLY A 24 -17.39 5.58 22.01
N THR A 25 -17.90 5.83 23.22
CA THR A 25 -18.07 7.08 23.96
C THR A 25 -17.36 8.34 23.43
N LEU A 26 -18.15 9.42 23.27
CA LEU A 26 -17.73 10.81 23.03
C LEU A 26 -16.86 11.32 24.19
N GLY A 27 -15.57 11.01 24.16
CA GLY A 27 -14.55 11.69 24.95
C GLY A 27 -14.28 13.06 24.36
N ASN A 28 -14.32 14.09 25.19
CA ASN A 28 -14.08 15.48 24.83
C ASN A 28 -12.61 15.65 24.35
N SER A 29 -12.33 15.38 23.07
CA SER A 29 -11.04 15.64 22.46
C SER A 29 -11.11 16.95 21.70
N THR A 30 -10.35 17.94 22.13
CA THR A 30 -10.01 19.11 21.33
C THR A 30 -9.71 18.67 19.89
N PRO A 31 -10.25 19.34 18.85
CA PRO A 31 -9.95 19.00 17.47
C PRO A 31 -8.43 18.96 17.30
N LYS A 32 -7.89 17.78 16.98
CA LYS A 32 -6.46 17.66 16.66
C LYS A 32 -6.29 18.36 15.31
N GLY A 33 -5.38 19.33 15.20
CA GLY A 33 -5.13 19.98 13.93
C GLY A 33 -4.63 19.00 12.86
N VAL A 34 -4.42 19.49 11.64
CA VAL A 34 -3.88 18.70 10.52
C VAL A 34 -2.47 18.14 10.77
N GLU A 35 -1.75 18.69 11.75
CA GLU A 35 -0.42 18.22 12.16
C GLU A 35 -0.44 16.77 12.66
N GLY A 36 0.59 16.01 12.29
CA GLY A 36 0.80 14.64 12.73
C GLY A 36 1.29 13.72 11.62
N THR A 37 1.41 12.44 11.95
CA THR A 37 1.74 11.37 11.01
C THR A 37 0.47 10.60 10.67
N TRP A 38 0.29 10.32 9.39
CA TRP A 38 -0.90 9.78 8.78
C TRP A 38 -0.53 8.61 7.87
N PHE A 39 -1.35 7.57 7.83
CA PHE A 39 -1.08 6.39 7.00
C PHE A 39 -2.25 6.05 6.09
N ASN A 40 -1.92 5.62 4.88
CA ASN A 40 -2.85 4.99 3.94
C ASN A 40 -2.27 3.62 3.53
N TYR A 41 -3.15 2.62 3.50
CA TYR A 41 -2.89 1.32 2.91
C TYR A 41 -4.22 0.79 2.38
N ASN A 42 -4.32 0.55 1.08
CA ASN A 42 -5.57 0.18 0.41
C ASN A 42 -5.80 -1.36 0.38
N GLY A 43 -4.84 -2.15 0.86
CA GLY A 43 -4.89 -3.61 0.82
C GLY A 43 -4.31 -4.17 -0.47
N PHE A 44 -3.78 -5.38 -0.41
CA PHE A 44 -3.20 -6.08 -1.55
C PHE A 44 -4.10 -7.24 -1.97
N THR A 45 -4.49 -7.31 -3.25
CA THR A 45 -5.54 -8.24 -3.72
C THR A 45 -5.07 -9.17 -4.83
N VAL A 46 -5.89 -10.18 -5.19
CA VAL A 46 -5.61 -11.07 -6.33
C VAL A 46 -5.53 -10.28 -7.64
N ASP A 47 -6.37 -9.25 -7.81
CA ASP A 47 -6.32 -8.40 -9.00
C ASP A 47 -5.05 -7.56 -9.02
N THR A 48 -4.59 -7.09 -7.87
CA THR A 48 -3.29 -6.41 -7.71
C THR A 48 -2.13 -7.31 -8.19
N VAL A 49 -2.13 -8.60 -7.80
CA VAL A 49 -1.16 -9.60 -8.29
C VAL A 49 -1.28 -9.80 -9.81
N ARG A 50 -2.50 -9.99 -10.30
CA ARG A 50 -2.77 -10.30 -11.72
C ARG A 50 -2.35 -9.16 -12.64
N ASN A 51 -2.57 -7.92 -12.22
CA ASN A 51 -2.31 -6.72 -13.01
C ASN A 51 -0.91 -6.12 -12.78
N HIS A 52 -0.12 -6.71 -11.88
CA HIS A 52 1.18 -6.17 -11.48
C HIS A 52 1.08 -4.74 -10.92
N GLU A 53 0.03 -4.48 -10.13
CA GLU A 53 -0.18 -3.19 -9.47
C GLU A 53 0.58 -3.16 -8.12
N ASP A 54 1.14 -2.01 -7.79
CA ASP A 54 1.79 -1.78 -6.49
C ASP A 54 0.80 -1.08 -5.54
N GLU A 55 0.68 -1.60 -4.31
CA GLU A 55 -0.16 -1.01 -3.26
C GLU A 55 0.66 -0.65 -2.02
N PRO A 56 1.52 0.38 -2.09
CA PRO A 56 2.43 0.71 -1.01
C PRO A 56 1.67 1.21 0.24
N ILE A 57 2.27 0.99 1.40
CA ILE A 57 1.91 1.72 2.61
C ILE A 57 2.45 3.14 2.46
N LYS A 58 1.58 4.15 2.50
CA LYS A 58 1.96 5.55 2.38
C LYS A 58 1.91 6.20 3.76
N GLU A 59 3.00 6.81 4.18
CA GLU A 59 3.10 7.68 5.35
C GLU A 59 3.11 9.14 4.90
N LEU A 60 2.22 9.95 5.46
CA LEU A 60 2.18 11.40 5.29
C LEU A 60 2.46 12.05 6.65
N SER A 61 3.52 12.85 6.73
CA SER A 61 3.92 13.60 7.92
C SER A 61 3.73 15.10 7.68
N ILE A 62 3.03 15.75 8.61
CA ILE A 62 2.70 17.18 8.57
C ILE A 62 3.14 17.82 9.88
N SER A 63 4.04 18.80 9.83
CA SER A 63 4.52 19.54 11.01
C SER A 63 4.50 21.04 10.77
N LYS A 64 4.22 21.86 11.79
CA LYS A 64 4.30 23.33 11.67
C LYS A 64 5.73 23.84 11.58
N ASP A 65 5.87 24.93 10.84
CA ASP A 65 7.03 25.82 10.77
C ASP A 65 6.54 27.27 10.70
N GLY A 66 6.23 27.84 11.86
CA GLY A 66 5.56 29.14 11.97
C GLY A 66 4.16 29.11 11.34
N ASP A 67 3.93 30.00 10.37
CA ASP A 67 2.66 30.06 9.60
C ASP A 67 2.61 29.06 8.43
N MET A 68 3.70 28.36 8.18
CA MET A 68 3.82 27.32 7.15
C MET A 68 3.77 25.93 7.80
N VAL A 69 3.61 24.92 6.96
CA VAL A 69 3.72 23.51 7.37
C VAL A 69 4.71 22.79 6.46
N ASN A 70 5.52 21.91 7.05
CA ASN A 70 6.33 20.96 6.32
C ASN A 70 5.50 19.71 6.02
N ILE A 71 5.67 19.19 4.81
CA ILE A 71 4.94 18.06 4.28
C ILE A 71 5.95 17.04 3.76
N SER A 72 5.82 15.81 4.22
CA SER A 72 6.60 14.67 3.75
C SER A 72 5.68 13.49 3.47
N VAL A 73 5.81 12.88 2.30
CA VAL A 73 5.13 11.65 1.91
C VAL A 73 6.18 10.61 1.58
N VAL A 74 6.15 9.53 2.35
CA VAL A 74 7.00 8.36 2.17
C VAL A 74 6.12 7.18 1.78
N ALA A 75 6.54 6.39 0.81
CA ALA A 75 5.87 5.15 0.47
C ALA A 75 6.78 3.96 0.80
N TYR A 76 6.20 2.89 1.32
CA TYR A 76 6.88 1.64 1.64
C TYR A 76 6.21 0.53 0.84
N ASN A 77 6.99 -0.23 0.08
CA ASN A 77 6.48 -1.37 -0.68
C ASN A 77 7.39 -2.57 -0.46
N TYR A 78 6.82 -3.77 -0.42
CA TYR A 78 7.66 -4.97 -0.50
C TYR A 78 8.07 -5.16 -1.94
N GLN A 79 9.34 -4.93 -2.20
CA GLN A 79 9.95 -5.27 -3.46
C GLN A 79 10.46 -6.69 -3.42
N PHE A 80 10.28 -7.40 -4.52
CA PHE A 80 10.92 -8.69 -4.68
C PHE A 80 12.41 -8.51 -4.96
N THR A 81 13.26 -9.32 -4.32
CA THR A 81 14.68 -8.99 -4.12
C THR A 81 15.59 -9.33 -5.31
N THR A 82 15.32 -8.80 -6.50
CA THR A 82 16.34 -8.73 -7.57
C THR A 82 16.93 -7.32 -7.65
N PRO A 83 18.16 -7.14 -8.19
CA PRO A 83 18.76 -5.83 -8.42
C PRO A 83 17.90 -4.85 -9.25
N ASN A 84 16.88 -5.36 -9.96
CA ASN A 84 16.01 -4.59 -10.86
C ASN A 84 14.55 -4.54 -10.39
N HIS A 85 14.28 -4.79 -9.10
CA HIS A 85 12.94 -4.73 -8.50
C HIS A 85 11.92 -5.73 -9.11
N GLN A 86 12.41 -6.76 -9.79
CA GLN A 86 11.59 -7.84 -10.33
C GLN A 86 11.37 -8.95 -9.28
N PRO A 87 10.21 -9.64 -9.30
CA PRO A 87 10.00 -10.91 -8.62
C PRO A 87 11.21 -11.85 -8.67
N MET A 88 11.94 -12.02 -7.55
CA MET A 88 12.84 -13.17 -7.41
C MET A 88 11.99 -14.37 -7.03
N MET A 89 11.48 -15.05 -8.05
CA MET A 89 10.80 -16.33 -7.91
C MET A 89 11.80 -17.43 -8.28
N THR A 90 12.16 -18.27 -7.31
CA THR A 90 12.95 -19.45 -7.61
C THR A 90 11.98 -20.62 -7.77
N ILE A 91 11.82 -21.07 -9.02
CA ILE A 91 11.07 -22.28 -9.34
C ILE A 91 11.99 -23.46 -9.06
N LEU A 92 11.64 -24.27 -8.08
CA LEU A 92 12.30 -25.54 -7.81
C LEU A 92 11.49 -26.63 -8.52
N GLU A 93 12.04 -27.19 -9.59
CA GLU A 93 11.43 -28.32 -10.29
C GLU A 93 11.34 -29.50 -9.31
N SER A 94 10.13 -30.02 -9.09
CA SER A 94 9.93 -31.23 -8.30
C SER A 94 9.89 -32.48 -9.16
N THR A 95 10.11 -33.62 -8.49
CA THR A 95 10.42 -34.94 -9.03
C THR A 95 9.27 -35.62 -9.81
N PRO A 96 9.54 -36.74 -10.52
CA PRO A 96 8.73 -37.23 -11.64
C PRO A 96 7.28 -37.65 -11.36
N SER A 97 6.89 -37.81 -10.09
CA SER A 97 5.54 -38.24 -9.73
C SER A 97 4.63 -37.03 -9.44
N GLY A 98 4.17 -36.37 -10.51
CA GLY A 98 2.91 -35.62 -10.49
C GLY A 98 2.96 -34.16 -10.01
N LYS A 99 3.62 -33.30 -10.80
CA LYS A 99 3.26 -31.89 -11.08
C LYS A 99 3.04 -30.97 -9.88
N ARG A 100 3.92 -31.05 -8.87
CA ARG A 100 4.04 -30.00 -7.86
C ARG A 100 5.19 -29.06 -8.22
N ILE A 101 5.03 -27.77 -8.02
CA ILE A 101 6.11 -26.79 -8.17
C ILE A 101 6.22 -26.06 -6.84
N ASP A 102 7.37 -26.19 -6.18
CA ASP A 102 7.68 -25.38 -5.02
C ASP A 102 8.26 -24.05 -5.51
N VAL A 103 7.75 -22.94 -4.99
CA VAL A 103 8.17 -21.58 -5.37
C VAL A 103 8.62 -20.85 -4.12
N ASP A 104 9.91 -20.55 -4.06
CA ASP A 104 10.46 -19.66 -3.03
C ASP A 104 10.33 -18.20 -3.50
N VAL A 105 9.79 -17.37 -2.63
CA VAL A 105 9.52 -15.94 -2.85
C VAL A 105 10.25 -15.12 -1.79
N ASP A 106 11.25 -14.37 -2.24
CA ASP A 106 11.98 -13.43 -1.39
C ASP A 106 11.50 -12.01 -1.64
N VAL A 107 11.09 -11.34 -0.56
CA VAL A 107 10.60 -9.97 -0.60
C VAL A 107 11.21 -9.15 0.52
N LYS A 108 11.45 -7.88 0.23
CA LYS A 108 12.06 -6.92 1.15
C LYS A 108 11.24 -5.67 1.19
N LEU A 109 10.92 -5.19 2.39
CA LEU A 109 10.28 -3.90 2.54
C LEU A 109 11.29 -2.81 2.22
N GLU A 110 10.96 -1.98 1.23
CA GLU A 110 11.78 -0.86 0.82
C GLU A 110 11.01 0.45 0.91
N LYS A 111 11.74 1.50 1.32
CA LYS A 111 11.27 2.87 1.29
C LYS A 111 11.48 3.41 -0.12
N LEU A 112 10.39 3.79 -0.76
CA LEU A 112 10.38 4.45 -2.07
C LEU A 112 10.65 5.94 -1.84
N THR A 113 11.81 6.41 -2.31
CA THR A 113 12.36 7.74 -1.99
C THR A 113 11.62 8.91 -2.67
N THR A 114 10.60 8.66 -3.49
CA THR A 114 10.34 9.50 -4.67
C THR A 114 9.07 10.35 -4.67
N ASN A 115 8.35 10.55 -3.56
CA ASN A 115 7.02 11.16 -3.69
C ASN A 115 6.94 12.62 -3.20
N ILE A 116 7.17 12.94 -1.92
CA ILE A 116 7.26 14.35 -1.48
C ILE A 116 8.19 14.41 -0.27
N SER A 117 9.31 15.13 -0.34
CA SER A 117 10.15 15.40 0.84
C SER A 117 10.29 16.91 1.03
N ASP A 118 10.14 17.36 2.27
CA ASP A 118 10.43 18.72 2.73
C ASP A 118 9.74 19.85 1.95
N ARG A 119 8.47 19.65 1.55
CA ARG A 119 7.68 20.72 0.93
C ARG A 119 7.06 21.62 1.99
N LYS A 120 7.00 22.92 1.70
CA LYS A 120 6.31 23.90 2.53
C LYS A 120 4.95 24.24 1.95
N GLY A 121 3.92 24.18 2.79
CA GLY A 121 2.55 24.57 2.45
C GLY A 121 2.01 25.64 3.40
N LYS A 122 0.94 26.30 2.98
CA LYS A 122 0.19 27.26 3.80
C LYS A 122 -1.08 26.61 4.32
N LEU A 123 -1.32 26.69 5.63
CA LEU A 123 -2.55 26.23 6.25
C LEU A 123 -3.63 27.33 6.20
N VAL A 124 -4.75 27.06 5.54
CA VAL A 124 -5.91 27.96 5.45
C VAL A 124 -7.18 27.12 5.57
N ASN A 125 -8.05 27.42 6.55
CA ASN A 125 -9.36 26.77 6.71
C ASN A 125 -9.34 25.23 6.59
N ASN A 126 -8.48 24.56 7.37
CA ASN A 126 -8.27 23.09 7.35
C ASN A 126 -7.75 22.52 6.02
N GLN A 127 -7.24 23.37 5.13
CA GLN A 127 -6.57 22.95 3.90
C GLN A 127 -5.11 23.37 3.95
N ILE A 128 -4.23 22.51 3.46
CA ILE A 128 -2.84 22.87 3.21
C ILE A 128 -2.67 22.98 1.72
N ILE A 129 -2.25 24.16 1.25
CA ILE A 129 -1.94 24.42 -0.15
C ILE A 129 -0.42 24.47 -0.29
N PHE A 130 0.13 23.70 -1.23
CA PHE A 130 1.56 23.66 -1.52
C PHE A 130 1.80 23.52 -3.02
N ASN A 131 3.03 23.75 -3.46
CA ASN A 131 3.41 23.53 -4.86
C ASN A 131 4.29 22.29 -4.97
N LEU A 132 4.01 21.45 -5.96
CA LEU A 132 4.84 20.31 -6.34
C LEU A 132 5.10 20.40 -7.84
N ASP A 133 6.37 20.49 -8.22
CA ASP A 133 6.83 20.48 -9.62
C ASP A 133 6.13 21.48 -10.56
N GLY A 134 5.68 22.60 -9.99
CA GLY A 134 4.98 23.68 -10.71
C GLY A 134 3.46 23.65 -10.57
N ASP A 135 2.90 22.54 -10.08
CA ASP A 135 1.46 22.36 -9.88
C ASP A 135 1.03 22.69 -8.44
N ARG A 136 -0.18 23.23 -8.32
CA ARG A 136 -0.79 23.56 -7.03
C ARG A 136 -1.49 22.33 -6.48
N GLU A 137 -1.00 21.85 -5.35
CA GLU A 137 -1.49 20.69 -4.64
C GLU A 137 -2.21 21.05 -3.34
N GLN A 138 -3.00 20.10 -2.82
CA GLN A 138 -3.88 20.31 -1.69
C GLN A 138 -4.00 19.08 -0.79
N ILE A 139 -3.83 19.30 0.52
CA ILE A 139 -4.24 18.35 1.56
C ILE A 139 -5.50 18.89 2.22
N ASN A 140 -6.54 18.06 2.32
CA ASN A 140 -7.75 18.39 3.08
C ASN A 140 -7.78 17.66 4.41
N TYR A 141 -8.00 18.38 5.50
CA TYR A 141 -8.26 17.78 6.81
C TYR A 141 -9.75 17.71 7.09
N ASP A 142 -10.25 16.49 7.29
CA ASP A 142 -11.60 16.24 7.80
C ASP A 142 -11.56 16.00 9.32
N SER A 143 -11.89 17.06 10.06
CA SER A 143 -11.94 17.03 11.52
C SER A 143 -13.01 16.10 12.10
N LYS A 144 -14.04 15.74 11.33
CA LYS A 144 -15.12 14.87 11.82
C LYS A 144 -14.67 13.42 11.91
N ASN A 145 -13.90 12.97 10.91
CA ASN A 145 -13.42 11.59 10.81
C ASN A 145 -11.96 11.42 11.24
N ASP A 146 -11.27 12.53 11.55
CA ASP A 146 -9.83 12.58 11.80
C ASP A 146 -9.02 11.89 10.70
N THR A 147 -9.24 12.37 9.47
CA THR A 147 -8.58 11.88 8.25
C THR A 147 -8.03 13.04 7.43
N VAL A 148 -7.01 12.77 6.62
CA VAL A 148 -6.52 13.71 5.60
C VAL A 148 -6.61 13.07 4.22
N THR A 149 -6.88 13.88 3.20
CA THR A 149 -6.86 13.40 1.80
C THR A 149 -5.79 14.11 0.99
N LEU A 150 -5.05 13.34 0.18
CA LEU A 150 -4.05 13.83 -0.77
C LEU A 150 -4.05 12.89 -1.98
N TRP A 151 -4.06 13.44 -3.20
CA TRP A 151 -4.05 12.67 -4.46
C TRP A 151 -5.11 11.57 -4.58
N GLY A 152 -6.27 11.78 -3.96
CA GLY A 152 -7.37 10.81 -3.93
C GLY A 152 -7.24 9.75 -2.83
N ASP A 153 -6.08 9.61 -2.20
CA ASP A 153 -5.90 8.72 -1.05
C ASP A 153 -6.48 9.35 0.22
N THR A 154 -7.10 8.52 1.06
CA THR A 154 -7.54 8.90 2.39
C THR A 154 -6.62 8.28 3.43
N TYR A 155 -6.00 9.12 4.25
CA TYR A 155 -5.08 8.71 5.30
C TYR A 155 -5.74 8.83 6.67
N LYS A 156 -5.40 7.89 7.55
CA LYS A 156 -5.84 7.86 8.95
C LYS A 156 -4.69 8.25 9.85
N ARG A 157 -5.00 8.98 10.92
CA ARG A 157 -3.99 9.43 11.88
C ARG A 157 -3.32 8.24 12.56
N SER A 158 -2.00 8.28 12.68
CA SER A 158 -1.28 7.38 13.57
C SER A 158 -1.50 7.78 15.02
N THR A 159 -2.01 6.85 15.82
CA THR A 159 -2.20 7.05 17.26
C THR A 159 -1.17 6.30 18.12
N GLY A 160 -0.15 5.66 17.51
CA GLY A 160 0.82 4.85 18.22
C GLY A 160 2.12 4.59 17.45
N LYS A 161 3.17 4.20 18.17
CA LYS A 161 4.54 4.04 17.63
C LYS A 161 4.70 2.84 16.69
N ASP A 162 3.78 1.88 16.72
CA ASP A 162 3.88 0.62 15.95
C ASP A 162 3.01 0.59 14.69
N HIS A 163 2.47 1.73 14.25
CA HIS A 163 1.47 1.76 13.18
C HIS A 163 2.02 1.25 11.84
N LEU A 164 3.19 1.74 11.40
CA LEU A 164 3.86 1.24 10.20
C LEU A 164 4.16 -0.27 10.31
N THR A 165 4.63 -0.74 11.47
CA THR A 165 4.87 -2.16 11.73
C THR A 165 3.59 -2.99 11.61
N ASN A 166 2.46 -2.50 12.11
CA ASN A 166 1.17 -3.20 12.02
C ASN A 166 0.64 -3.23 10.59
N LEU A 167 0.77 -2.13 9.85
CA LEU A 167 0.41 -2.10 8.42
C LEU A 167 1.32 -3.02 7.59
N ALA A 168 2.62 -3.06 7.87
CA ALA A 168 3.54 -3.99 7.22
C ALA A 168 3.17 -5.46 7.51
N LYS A 169 2.73 -5.78 8.74
CA LYS A 169 2.18 -7.11 9.04
C LYS A 169 0.94 -7.44 8.22
N GLN A 170 -0.01 -6.51 8.12
CA GLN A 170 -1.21 -6.71 7.30
C GLN A 170 -0.85 -6.90 5.83
N PHE A 171 0.02 -6.04 5.30
CA PHE A 171 0.50 -6.14 3.92
C PHE A 171 1.06 -7.53 3.60
N LYS A 172 1.89 -8.10 4.49
CA LYS A 172 2.46 -9.43 4.28
C LYS A 172 1.39 -10.51 4.18
N VAL A 173 0.38 -10.45 5.06
CA VAL A 173 -0.77 -11.38 5.02
C VAL A 173 -1.50 -11.26 3.68
N ASP A 174 -1.76 -10.03 3.24
CA ASP A 174 -2.50 -9.75 2.01
C ASP A 174 -1.73 -10.24 0.78
N VAL A 175 -0.42 -9.97 0.69
CA VAL A 175 0.45 -10.49 -0.39
C VAL A 175 0.44 -12.01 -0.42
N GLN A 176 0.66 -12.68 0.71
CA GLN A 176 0.68 -14.14 0.77
C GLN A 176 -0.65 -14.73 0.34
N SER A 177 -1.76 -14.19 0.83
CA SER A 177 -3.10 -14.64 0.51
C SER A 177 -3.42 -14.46 -0.98
N ALA A 178 -3.21 -13.25 -1.49
CA ALA A 178 -3.50 -12.90 -2.88
C ALA A 178 -2.66 -13.70 -3.87
N SER A 179 -1.35 -13.78 -3.66
CA SER A 179 -0.45 -14.47 -4.60
C SER A 179 -0.63 -15.99 -4.53
N THR A 180 -0.83 -16.57 -3.35
CA THR A 180 -1.17 -18.01 -3.22
C THR A 180 -2.46 -18.34 -3.97
N GLN A 181 -3.49 -17.49 -3.82
CA GLN A 181 -4.76 -17.69 -4.52
C GLN A 181 -4.59 -17.55 -6.04
N TYR A 182 -3.85 -16.55 -6.51
CA TYR A 182 -3.56 -16.36 -7.93
C TYR A 182 -2.85 -17.59 -8.55
N PHE A 183 -1.75 -18.06 -7.94
CA PHE A 183 -1.01 -19.22 -8.47
C PHE A 183 -1.83 -20.52 -8.39
N LYS A 184 -2.71 -20.66 -7.39
CA LYS A 184 -3.65 -21.78 -7.32
C LYS A 184 -4.66 -21.76 -8.49
N GLU A 185 -5.11 -20.59 -8.93
CA GLU A 185 -5.99 -20.46 -10.10
C GLU A 185 -5.24 -20.79 -11.40
N ILE A 186 -4.03 -20.27 -11.57
CA ILE A 186 -3.16 -20.57 -12.72
C ILE A 186 -2.84 -22.07 -12.80
N GLY A 187 -2.50 -22.71 -11.67
CA GLY A 187 -2.16 -24.13 -11.63
C GLY A 187 -3.31 -25.06 -12.02
N LYS A 188 -4.56 -24.68 -11.73
CA LYS A 188 -5.75 -25.47 -12.11
C LYS A 188 -6.02 -25.47 -13.60
N ILE A 189 -5.72 -24.36 -14.29
CA ILE A 189 -5.99 -24.20 -15.73
C ILE A 189 -4.81 -24.62 -16.60
N ALA A 190 -3.65 -24.90 -16.00
CA ALA A 190 -2.51 -25.47 -16.70
C ALA A 190 -2.83 -26.88 -17.24
N ASP A 191 -2.16 -27.25 -18.33
CA ASP A 191 -2.26 -28.59 -18.93
C ASP A 191 -0.86 -29.13 -19.25
N PRO A 192 -0.26 -30.02 -18.42
CA PRO A 192 -0.73 -30.59 -17.17
C PRO A 192 -1.34 -29.66 -16.11
N PRO A 193 -2.40 -29.98 -15.32
CA PRO A 193 -2.63 -29.24 -14.09
C PRO A 193 -1.43 -29.30 -13.15
N VAL A 194 -1.08 -28.16 -12.55
CA VAL A 194 0.09 -28.00 -11.68
C VAL A 194 -0.35 -27.51 -10.30
N GLN A 195 0.25 -28.05 -9.25
CA GLN A 195 0.09 -27.54 -7.89
C GLN A 195 1.28 -26.67 -7.52
N PHE A 196 1.07 -25.37 -7.32
CA PHE A 196 2.09 -24.47 -6.77
C PHE A 196 2.04 -24.48 -5.24
N GLU A 197 3.21 -24.60 -4.59
CA GLU A 197 3.38 -24.38 -3.16
C GLU A 197 4.34 -23.21 -2.93
N MET A 198 3.80 -22.10 -2.44
CA MET A 198 4.53 -20.85 -2.26
C MET A 198 5.14 -20.77 -0.86
N ARG A 199 6.42 -20.39 -0.76
CA ARG A 199 7.11 -20.12 0.50
C ARG A 199 7.68 -18.72 0.48
N TYR A 200 7.34 -17.90 1.48
CA TYR A 200 7.72 -16.50 1.53
C TYR A 200 8.77 -16.24 2.59
N ARG A 201 9.79 -15.47 2.25
CA ARG A 201 10.73 -14.88 3.21
C ARG A 201 10.67 -13.36 3.08
N PHE A 202 10.39 -12.70 4.21
CA PHE A 202 10.29 -11.26 4.30
C PHE A 202 11.52 -10.67 5.00
N ASN A 203 12.18 -9.72 4.35
CA ASN A 203 13.18 -8.86 4.97
C ASN A 203 12.52 -7.53 5.36
N ASP A 204 12.48 -7.26 6.66
CA ASP A 204 11.86 -6.07 7.26
C ASP A 204 12.90 -5.14 7.91
N ASP A 205 14.18 -5.25 7.55
CA ASP A 205 15.27 -4.56 8.25
C ASP A 205 15.06 -3.05 8.34
N ILE A 206 14.35 -2.47 7.38
CA ILE A 206 14.01 -1.05 7.37
C ILE A 206 13.11 -0.62 8.54
N LEU A 207 12.21 -1.48 9.01
CA LEU A 207 11.34 -1.19 10.17
C LEU A 207 12.14 -1.10 11.48
N ASN A 208 13.33 -1.71 11.52
CA ASN A 208 14.23 -1.64 12.67
C ASN A 208 15.12 -0.39 12.63
N LYS A 209 15.39 0.16 11.44
CA LYS A 209 16.25 1.34 11.26
C LYS A 209 15.55 2.65 11.62
N GLU A 210 14.23 2.71 11.54
CA GLU A 210 13.44 3.90 11.94
C GLU A 210 13.21 4.01 13.46
N LYS A 211 13.81 3.12 14.27
CA LYS A 211 13.79 3.19 15.74
C LYS A 211 14.92 4.02 16.35
N TYR A 212 15.82 4.60 15.55
CA TYR A 212 17.00 5.34 15.99
C TYR A 212 17.00 6.79 15.52
#